data_AF-F4Q176-F1
#
_entry.id   AF-F4Q176-F1
#
_cell.length_a   1.000
_cell.length_b   1.000
_cell.length_c   1.000
_cell.angle_alpha   90.00
_cell.angle_beta   90.00
_cell.angle_gamma   90.00
#
_symmetry.space_group_name_H-M   'P 1'
#
loop_
_entity.id
_entity.type
_entity.pdbx_description
1 polymer ?
#
loop_
_entity_poly.entity_id
_entity_poly.type
_entity_poly.pdbx_seq_one_letter_code
_entity_poly.pdbx_strand_id
1 'polypeptide(L)'
;MDFLGRVVREIDKLQIDDHDEEKPFNTNSSTSTSSSSTTTTTTTTDVTTTSEESGEKKKKKKKKKKKKKSSSSSLEPKNLEEDSCYPYNYGNVIAVYIDIKKQWNEAILGKYLKDAGFIRGTEVSDSNKSTRMQLQMTQLYVGFAKKIVSEASHFIGGPIATKHHVIATGDDTVDFENAYSMIGSQLFETTYIYLPPSYTVMATLFVVAAYLLGYPGYASGPIPNIVKYALVRMNMIIPRNKSELCTKIKHLFNIYYAIPDQHGLVEWDKSKLTQYLQHNSIRQYSTTRYPPNSPNFQCIMAISILIKGFIIKNNPTIFTNEKDLEWGLSDGSVEDTLDRLGRMSIPFWKSREKWANDMRLNVLGLTIIAFQTGVVNFVYPPLIDDCLKPEILRNLESKRFQLDGNIPTAFQNITNLASQV
;
A
#
# COMPACT_ATOMS: atom_id res chain seq x y z
N MET A 1 -5.64 15.31 32.18
CA MET A 1 -6.93 14.66 31.86
C MET A 1 -7.96 15.66 31.36
N ASP A 2 -7.98 16.90 31.87
CA ASP A 2 -9.07 17.86 31.63
C ASP A 2 -9.02 18.61 30.28
N PHE A 3 -7.84 18.74 29.67
CA PHE A 3 -7.67 19.47 28.39
C PHE A 3 -8.16 18.68 27.18
N LEU A 4 -7.80 17.40 27.05
CA LEU A 4 -8.28 16.51 25.97
C LEU A 4 -9.81 16.33 26.03
N GLY A 5 -10.38 16.24 27.25
CA GLY A 5 -11.83 16.20 27.43
C GLY A 5 -12.55 17.50 27.08
N ARG A 6 -11.88 18.67 27.10
CA ARG A 6 -12.45 19.93 26.62
C ARG A 6 -12.40 20.03 25.10
N VAL A 7 -11.30 19.61 24.47
CA VAL A 7 -11.17 19.65 23.00
C VAL A 7 -12.13 18.67 22.31
N VAL A 8 -12.33 17.47 22.87
CA VAL A 8 -13.35 16.52 22.36
C VAL A 8 -14.76 17.09 22.49
N ARG A 9 -15.08 17.77 23.61
CA ARG A 9 -16.36 18.45 23.80
C ARG A 9 -16.57 19.63 22.85
N GLU A 10 -15.50 20.30 22.43
CA GLU A 10 -15.58 21.39 21.44
C GLU A 10 -15.79 20.86 20.01
N ILE A 11 -15.30 19.65 19.69
CA ILE A 11 -15.58 18.98 18.42
C ILE A 11 -17.03 18.48 18.36
N ASP A 12 -17.58 17.96 19.47
CA ASP A 12 -19.00 17.55 19.55
C ASP A 12 -19.97 18.74 19.44
N LYS A 13 -19.57 19.93 19.91
CA LYS A 13 -20.38 21.16 19.77
C LYS A 13 -20.49 21.66 18.33
N LEU A 14 -19.57 21.28 17.43
CA LEU A 14 -19.61 21.65 16.01
C LEU A 14 -20.58 20.76 15.19
N GLN A 15 -21.28 19.81 15.82
CA GLN A 15 -22.22 18.88 15.16
C GLN A 15 -23.71 19.22 15.34
N ILE A 16 -24.07 20.39 15.87
CA ILE A 16 -25.48 20.73 16.14
C ILE A 16 -25.84 22.03 15.45
N ASP A 17 -26.31 21.93 14.21
CA ASP A 17 -27.41 22.73 13.65
C ASP A 17 -27.74 22.18 12.24
N ASP A 18 -28.48 21.06 12.22
CA ASP A 18 -29.29 20.63 11.07
C ASP A 18 -30.69 20.32 11.64
N HIS A 19 -31.47 21.38 11.85
CA HIS A 19 -32.87 21.28 12.24
C HIS A 19 -33.72 21.76 11.06
N ASP A 20 -33.93 20.88 10.08
CA ASP A 20 -34.92 21.08 9.02
C ASP A 20 -36.15 20.22 9.28
N GLU A 21 -37.30 20.90 9.27
CA GLU A 21 -38.63 20.39 9.55
C GLU A 21 -39.08 19.34 8.52
N GLU A 22 -39.35 18.11 8.98
CA GLU A 22 -40.06 17.11 8.18
C GLU A 22 -41.57 17.40 8.13
N LYS A 23 -42.10 17.58 6.91
CA LYS A 23 -43.53 17.41 6.61
C LYS A 23 -43.77 15.99 6.05
N PRO A 24 -44.80 15.26 6.52
CA PRO A 24 -45.09 13.94 6.00
C PRO A 24 -45.97 14.05 4.74
N PHE A 25 -45.56 13.37 3.66
CA PHE A 25 -46.47 13.06 2.57
C PHE A 25 -46.68 11.55 2.50
N ASN A 26 -47.94 11.19 2.70
CA ASN A 26 -48.46 9.84 2.64
C ASN A 26 -48.94 9.52 1.21
N THR A 27 -49.25 8.24 0.98
CA THR A 27 -50.16 7.68 -0.04
C THR A 27 -49.54 6.84 -1.17
N ASN A 28 -49.58 5.52 -0.94
CA ASN A 28 -50.08 4.43 -1.81
C ASN A 28 -49.95 4.55 -3.34
N SER A 29 -49.44 3.51 -4.03
CA SER A 29 -50.27 2.34 -4.39
C SER A 29 -49.52 1.28 -5.20
N SER A 30 -50.05 0.06 -5.04
CA SER A 30 -50.28 -1.01 -6.02
C SER A 30 -49.14 -1.87 -6.61
N THR A 31 -49.31 -3.14 -6.25
CA THR A 31 -48.81 -4.41 -6.76
C THR A 31 -49.10 -4.63 -8.26
N SER A 32 -48.15 -5.22 -8.98
CA SER A 32 -48.45 -6.15 -10.08
C SER A 32 -47.31 -7.14 -10.29
N THR A 33 -47.64 -8.42 -10.14
CA THR A 33 -46.82 -9.59 -10.45
C THR A 33 -46.98 -9.94 -11.92
N SER A 34 -45.89 -10.25 -12.63
CA SER A 34 -45.94 -11.15 -13.79
C SER A 34 -44.56 -11.72 -14.13
N SER A 35 -44.56 -13.01 -14.41
CA SER A 35 -43.47 -13.97 -14.63
C SER A 35 -43.00 -14.09 -16.09
N SER A 36 -41.84 -14.76 -16.25
CA SER A 36 -41.31 -15.43 -17.47
C SER A 36 -40.71 -14.49 -18.54
N SER A 37 -39.61 -14.77 -19.24
CA SER A 37 -39.10 -16.05 -19.72
C SER A 37 -37.62 -15.95 -20.12
N THR A 38 -36.98 -17.12 -20.17
CA THR A 38 -35.62 -17.41 -20.64
C THR A 38 -35.51 -17.26 -22.16
N THR A 39 -34.38 -16.77 -22.69
CA THR A 39 -34.02 -17.00 -24.10
C THR A 39 -32.53 -17.27 -24.26
N THR A 40 -32.26 -18.45 -24.80
CA THR A 40 -30.98 -19.00 -25.22
C THR A 40 -30.66 -18.47 -26.61
N THR A 41 -29.43 -18.01 -26.86
CA THR A 41 -28.98 -17.67 -28.22
C THR A 41 -27.80 -18.55 -28.60
N THR A 42 -28.05 -19.43 -29.58
CA THR A 42 -27.09 -20.26 -30.30
C THR A 42 -27.02 -19.74 -31.73
N THR A 43 -25.83 -19.46 -32.26
CA THR A 43 -25.57 -19.39 -33.71
C THR A 43 -24.07 -19.63 -33.93
N THR A 44 -23.66 -20.85 -34.26
CA THR A 44 -23.32 -21.37 -35.61
C THR A 44 -22.41 -20.50 -36.47
N THR A 45 -21.21 -21.05 -36.61
CA THR A 45 -20.22 -21.06 -37.69
C THR A 45 -20.69 -20.58 -39.07
N ASP A 46 -19.86 -19.75 -39.72
CA ASP A 46 -19.66 -19.86 -41.16
C ASP A 46 -18.19 -19.63 -41.53
N VAL A 47 -17.73 -20.50 -42.43
CA VAL A 47 -16.38 -20.62 -42.98
C VAL A 47 -16.34 -19.83 -44.28
N THR A 48 -15.28 -19.05 -44.52
CA THR A 48 -14.89 -18.74 -45.90
C THR A 48 -13.38 -18.60 -46.02
N THR A 49 -12.82 -19.52 -46.79
CA THR A 49 -11.47 -19.62 -47.29
C THR A 49 -11.26 -18.62 -48.43
N THR A 50 -10.14 -17.89 -48.43
CA THR A 50 -9.54 -17.42 -49.69
C THR A 50 -8.02 -17.45 -49.56
N SER A 51 -7.40 -18.26 -50.42
CA SER A 51 -5.97 -18.33 -50.69
C SER A 51 -5.59 -17.31 -51.77
N GLU A 52 -4.41 -16.71 -51.68
CA GLU A 52 -3.44 -16.69 -52.79
C GLU A 52 -2.06 -16.17 -52.38
N GLU A 53 -1.07 -16.73 -53.06
CA GLU A 53 0.37 -16.65 -52.83
C GLU A 53 1.02 -15.38 -53.40
N SER A 54 2.18 -14.98 -52.86
CA SER A 54 3.45 -14.95 -53.62
C SER A 54 4.53 -14.23 -52.81
N GLY A 55 5.73 -14.82 -52.79
CA GLY A 55 6.89 -14.26 -52.12
C GLY A 55 7.79 -13.45 -53.06
N GLU A 56 8.63 -12.59 -52.49
CA GLU A 56 9.96 -12.35 -53.08
C GLU A 56 10.97 -11.82 -52.05
N LYS A 57 12.15 -12.44 -52.04
CA LYS A 57 13.35 -12.07 -51.27
C LYS A 57 14.12 -10.96 -52.01
N LYS A 58 14.59 -9.90 -51.31
CA LYS A 58 15.86 -9.24 -51.69
C LYS A 58 16.54 -8.39 -50.59
N LYS A 59 17.74 -8.88 -50.24
CA LYS A 59 19.03 -8.20 -49.95
C LYS A 59 19.15 -6.99 -48.99
N LYS A 60 19.88 -7.27 -47.89
CA LYS A 60 20.80 -6.42 -47.08
C LYS A 60 21.43 -5.21 -47.79
N LYS A 61 21.40 -4.04 -47.11
CA LYS A 61 22.51 -3.06 -47.12
C LYS A 61 22.74 -2.47 -45.71
N LYS A 62 23.94 -2.73 -45.17
CA LYS A 62 24.50 -2.09 -43.96
C LYS A 62 24.81 -0.62 -44.24
N LYS A 63 24.46 0.28 -43.31
CA LYS A 63 25.16 1.57 -43.15
C LYS A 63 25.29 1.92 -41.66
N LYS A 64 26.55 1.94 -41.20
CA LYS A 64 26.98 2.48 -39.91
C LYS A 64 26.72 3.99 -39.87
N LYS A 65 26.12 4.50 -38.80
CA LYS A 65 26.28 5.90 -38.36
C LYS A 65 26.44 5.95 -36.84
N LYS A 66 27.67 6.26 -36.42
CA LYS A 66 28.01 6.76 -35.07
C LYS A 66 27.45 8.18 -34.90
N LYS A 67 26.76 8.44 -33.79
CA LYS A 67 26.56 9.73 -33.08
C LYS A 67 25.66 9.41 -31.88
N LYS A 68 25.73 10.00 -30.70
CA LYS A 68 26.63 10.89 -29.96
C LYS A 68 26.10 10.74 -28.52
N LYS A 69 26.97 10.58 -27.50
CA LYS A 69 26.55 10.55 -26.09
C LYS A 69 25.68 11.79 -25.82
N SER A 70 24.42 11.60 -25.47
CA SER A 70 23.58 12.64 -24.86
C SER A 70 23.55 12.42 -23.35
N SER A 71 23.76 13.53 -22.66
CA SER A 71 23.73 13.77 -21.24
C SER A 71 22.45 13.29 -20.57
N SER A 72 22.60 12.81 -19.33
CA SER A 72 21.62 12.68 -18.25
C SER A 72 20.16 12.94 -18.63
N SER A 73 19.44 11.87 -18.99
CA SER A 73 17.98 11.88 -18.92
C SER A 73 17.59 11.81 -17.44
N SER A 74 17.06 12.92 -16.93
CA SER A 74 16.20 12.92 -15.75
C SER A 74 15.20 11.77 -15.88
N LEU A 75 15.24 10.82 -14.95
CA LEU A 75 14.26 9.76 -14.83
C LEU A 75 12.97 10.39 -14.31
N GLU A 76 12.18 10.96 -15.22
CA GLU A 76 10.75 11.09 -14.94
C GLU A 76 10.18 9.66 -14.87
N PRO A 77 9.56 9.26 -13.74
CA PRO A 77 8.92 7.97 -13.66
C PRO A 77 7.78 7.95 -14.67
N LYS A 78 7.91 7.10 -15.68
CA LYS A 78 6.79 6.79 -16.58
C LYS A 78 5.63 6.35 -15.71
N ASN A 79 4.50 7.06 -15.82
CA ASN A 79 3.23 6.64 -15.23
C ASN A 79 3.00 5.16 -15.58
N LEU A 80 3.09 4.29 -14.57
CA LEU A 80 2.60 2.92 -14.71
C LEU A 80 1.08 3.03 -14.72
N GLU A 81 0.50 2.80 -15.88
CA GLU A 81 -0.93 2.54 -16.02
C GLU A 81 -1.34 1.48 -14.99
N GLU A 82 -2.50 1.73 -14.37
CA GLU A 82 -3.14 0.86 -13.39
C GLU A 82 -3.07 -0.62 -13.79
N ASP A 83 -3.03 -1.51 -12.80
CA ASP A 83 -3.10 -2.99 -12.91
C ASP A 83 -4.33 -3.49 -13.73
N SER A 84 -5.18 -2.57 -14.21
CA SER A 84 -6.32 -2.78 -15.12
C SER A 84 -5.92 -3.02 -16.60
N CYS A 85 -4.70 -2.68 -17.02
CA CYS A 85 -4.31 -2.80 -18.44
C CYS A 85 -3.74 -4.17 -18.86
N TYR A 86 -3.35 -5.05 -17.93
CA TYR A 86 -2.83 -6.37 -18.29
C TYR A 86 -3.93 -7.45 -18.17
N PRO A 87 -4.45 -8.01 -19.29
CA PRO A 87 -5.49 -9.03 -19.25
C PRO A 87 -4.88 -10.37 -18.82
N TYR A 88 -4.72 -10.58 -17.51
CA TYR A 88 -4.28 -11.85 -16.96
C TYR A 88 -5.31 -12.95 -17.23
N ASN A 89 -4.84 -14.12 -17.65
CA ASN A 89 -5.63 -15.34 -17.69
C ASN A 89 -5.51 -16.07 -16.33
N TYR A 90 -6.53 -15.87 -15.50
CA TYR A 90 -6.59 -16.52 -14.19
C TYR A 90 -6.86 -18.03 -14.25
N GLY A 91 -7.18 -18.58 -15.43
CA GLY A 91 -7.54 -19.98 -15.60
C GLY A 91 -8.86 -20.36 -14.90
N ASN A 92 -9.12 -21.66 -14.78
CA ASN A 92 -10.30 -22.16 -14.09
C ASN A 92 -10.15 -21.95 -12.58
N VAL A 93 -10.98 -21.06 -12.03
CA VAL A 93 -11.00 -20.73 -10.61
C VAL A 93 -11.90 -21.71 -9.88
N ILE A 94 -11.35 -22.45 -8.91
CA ILE A 94 -12.10 -23.36 -8.05
C ILE A 94 -12.27 -22.68 -6.68
N ALA A 95 -13.52 -22.50 -6.26
CA ALA A 95 -13.83 -22.02 -4.91
C ALA A 95 -13.59 -23.15 -3.90
N VAL A 96 -12.65 -22.94 -2.98
CA VAL A 96 -12.32 -23.91 -1.92
C VAL A 96 -12.85 -23.39 -0.59
N TYR A 97 -13.72 -24.17 0.04
CA TYR A 97 -14.23 -23.87 1.37
C TYR A 97 -13.32 -24.47 2.43
N ILE A 98 -12.71 -23.61 3.24
CA ILE A 98 -11.79 -24.01 4.30
C ILE A 98 -11.94 -23.07 5.50
N ASP A 99 -11.79 -23.62 6.70
CA ASP A 99 -11.81 -22.84 7.93
C ASP A 99 -10.50 -22.06 8.11
N ILE A 100 -10.53 -20.77 7.77
CA ILE A 100 -9.40 -19.86 7.90
C ILE A 100 -9.16 -19.39 9.34
N LYS A 101 -10.09 -19.64 10.27
CA LYS A 101 -9.93 -19.30 11.69
C LYS A 101 -8.96 -20.27 12.39
N LYS A 102 -8.90 -21.53 11.92
CA LYS A 102 -7.95 -22.53 12.42
C LYS A 102 -6.52 -22.20 12.00
N GLN A 103 -5.55 -22.65 12.79
CA GLN A 103 -4.15 -22.59 12.38
C GLN A 103 -3.90 -23.48 11.16
N TRP A 104 -3.16 -22.96 10.20
CA TRP A 104 -2.72 -23.71 9.02
C TRP A 104 -1.27 -24.14 9.23
N ASN A 105 -0.98 -25.34 8.75
CA ASN A 105 0.38 -25.83 8.56
C ASN A 105 0.62 -26.03 7.05
N GLU A 106 1.84 -26.43 6.68
CA GLU A 106 2.23 -26.69 5.29
C GLU A 106 1.31 -27.70 4.60
N ALA A 107 0.86 -28.76 5.29
CA ALA A 107 -0.02 -29.77 4.71
C ALA A 107 -1.41 -29.21 4.34
N ILE A 108 -1.99 -28.39 5.23
CA ILE A 108 -3.28 -27.73 4.98
C ILE A 108 -3.16 -26.74 3.81
N LEU A 109 -2.08 -25.94 3.79
CA LEU A 109 -1.81 -24.99 2.72
C LEU A 109 -1.61 -25.70 1.37
N GLY A 110 -0.81 -26.77 1.33
CA GLY A 110 -0.59 -27.56 0.13
C GLY A 110 -1.87 -28.21 -0.39
N LYS A 111 -2.73 -28.73 0.51
CA LYS A 111 -4.05 -29.23 0.13
C LYS A 111 -4.91 -28.13 -0.48
N TYR A 112 -4.97 -26.96 0.15
CA TYR A 112 -5.72 -25.82 -0.37
C TYR A 112 -5.24 -25.42 -1.78
N LEU A 113 -3.93 -25.31 -1.99
CA LEU A 113 -3.38 -24.92 -3.29
C LEU A 113 -3.70 -25.94 -4.40
N LYS A 114 -3.68 -27.23 -4.05
CA LYS A 114 -4.10 -28.30 -4.95
C LYS A 114 -5.59 -28.20 -5.28
N ASP A 115 -6.44 -28.09 -4.26
CA ASP A 115 -7.90 -28.04 -4.40
C ASP A 115 -8.35 -26.78 -5.16
N ALA A 116 -7.62 -25.67 -5.02
CA ALA A 116 -7.90 -24.41 -5.71
C ALA A 116 -7.45 -24.39 -7.18
N GLY A 117 -6.90 -25.50 -7.68
CA GLY A 117 -6.53 -25.64 -9.09
C GLY A 117 -5.25 -24.91 -9.47
N PHE A 118 -4.38 -24.56 -8.51
CA PHE A 118 -3.05 -24.03 -8.83
C PHE A 118 -2.17 -25.12 -9.46
N ILE A 119 -2.38 -26.41 -9.13
CA ILE A 119 -1.70 -27.52 -9.80
C ILE A 119 -2.53 -28.06 -10.96
N ARG A 120 -1.88 -28.16 -12.13
CA ARG A 120 -2.26 -29.07 -13.21
C ARG A 120 -1.23 -30.18 -13.26
N GLY A 121 -1.67 -31.43 -13.36
CA GLY A 121 -0.78 -32.58 -13.47
C GLY A 121 0.22 -32.37 -14.62
N THR A 122 1.52 -32.43 -14.30
CA THR A 122 2.66 -32.48 -15.23
C THR A 122 2.49 -31.68 -16.53
N GLU A 123 2.48 -30.35 -16.44
CA GLU A 123 2.89 -29.56 -17.61
C GLU A 123 4.38 -29.84 -17.86
N VAL A 124 4.69 -30.44 -19.02
CA VAL A 124 6.06 -30.63 -19.49
C VAL A 124 6.66 -29.24 -19.67
N SER A 125 7.42 -28.82 -18.67
CA SER A 125 8.06 -27.52 -18.63
C SER A 125 9.32 -27.56 -19.48
N ASP A 126 9.44 -26.65 -20.46
CA ASP A 126 10.73 -26.34 -21.10
C ASP A 126 11.75 -25.96 -20.01
N SER A 127 12.72 -26.85 -19.77
CA SER A 127 13.69 -26.73 -18.65
C SER A 127 14.38 -25.36 -18.64
N ASN A 128 14.84 -24.89 -19.80
CA ASN A 128 15.54 -23.60 -19.93
C ASN A 128 14.67 -22.39 -19.56
N LYS A 129 13.37 -22.40 -19.91
CA LYS A 129 12.44 -21.31 -19.59
C LYS A 129 12.13 -21.28 -18.10
N SER A 130 12.01 -22.46 -17.48
CA SER A 130 11.82 -22.61 -16.05
C SER A 130 13.00 -22.07 -15.25
N THR A 131 14.23 -22.42 -15.63
CA THR A 131 15.45 -21.94 -14.94
C THR A 131 15.56 -20.42 -14.97
N ARG A 132 15.32 -19.78 -16.13
CA ARG A 132 15.38 -18.31 -16.22
C ARG A 132 14.33 -17.62 -15.35
N MET A 133 13.14 -18.21 -15.26
CA MET A 133 12.06 -17.69 -14.44
C MET A 133 12.36 -17.86 -12.94
N GLN A 134 12.94 -18.99 -12.54
CA GLN A 134 13.42 -19.22 -11.19
C GLN A 134 14.44 -18.17 -10.77
N LEU A 135 15.47 -17.91 -11.57
CA LEU A 135 16.48 -16.86 -11.32
C LEU A 135 15.84 -15.47 -11.12
N GLN A 136 14.92 -15.08 -12.00
CA GLN A 136 14.22 -13.80 -11.89
C GLN A 136 13.38 -13.71 -10.60
N MET A 137 12.73 -14.82 -10.24
CA MET A 137 11.93 -14.90 -9.02
C MET A 137 12.81 -14.82 -7.78
N THR A 138 13.94 -15.55 -7.72
CA THR A 138 14.90 -15.51 -6.61
C THR A 138 15.31 -14.07 -6.27
N GLN A 139 15.59 -13.24 -7.29
CA GLN A 139 15.94 -11.82 -7.06
C GLN A 139 14.81 -11.04 -6.38
N LEU A 140 13.56 -11.32 -6.73
CA LEU A 140 12.39 -10.69 -6.10
C LEU A 140 12.19 -11.20 -4.66
N TYR A 141 12.41 -12.49 -4.40
CA TYR A 141 12.42 -13.03 -3.02
C TYR A 141 13.46 -12.33 -2.16
N VAL A 142 14.70 -12.22 -2.64
CA VAL A 142 15.80 -11.54 -1.92
C VAL A 142 15.45 -10.08 -1.66
N GLY A 143 14.93 -9.37 -2.67
CA GLY A 143 14.49 -7.99 -2.53
C GLY A 143 13.40 -7.83 -1.46
N PHE A 144 12.39 -8.71 -1.48
CA PHE A 144 11.30 -8.68 -0.51
C PHE A 144 11.74 -9.04 0.90
N ALA A 145 12.61 -10.05 1.06
CA ALA A 145 13.15 -10.42 2.35
C ALA A 145 13.96 -9.27 2.98
N LYS A 146 14.74 -8.53 2.18
CA LYS A 146 15.41 -7.29 2.63
C LYS A 146 14.41 -6.21 3.07
N LYS A 147 13.25 -6.10 2.40
CA LYS A 147 12.17 -5.18 2.80
C LYS A 147 11.56 -5.55 4.14
N ILE A 148 11.29 -6.83 4.39
CA ILE A 148 10.80 -7.30 5.69
C ILE A 148 11.78 -6.93 6.80
N VAL A 149 13.07 -7.21 6.61
CA VAL A 149 14.13 -6.87 7.58
C VAL A 149 14.19 -5.36 7.84
N SER A 150 14.17 -4.55 6.78
CA SER A 150 14.23 -3.10 6.88
C SER A 150 13.06 -2.54 7.69
N GLU A 151 11.84 -3.03 7.43
CA GLU A 151 10.66 -2.60 8.17
C GLU A 151 10.66 -3.12 9.61
N ALA A 152 11.04 -4.39 9.83
CA ALA A 152 11.17 -4.94 11.17
C ALA A 152 12.16 -4.13 12.04
N SER A 153 13.26 -3.66 11.43
CA SER A 153 14.23 -2.77 12.07
C SER A 153 13.61 -1.45 12.53
N HIS A 154 12.64 -0.94 11.78
CA HIS A 154 11.93 0.29 12.09
C HIS A 154 10.97 0.12 13.28
N PHE A 155 10.24 -1.00 13.35
CA PHE A 155 9.23 -1.23 14.39
C PHE A 155 9.78 -1.80 15.70
N ILE A 156 10.64 -2.82 15.63
CA ILE A 156 11.09 -3.54 16.84
C ILE A 156 12.22 -2.78 17.54
N GLY A 157 13.03 -2.04 16.78
CA GLY A 157 14.25 -1.43 17.29
C GLY A 157 15.27 -2.47 17.80
N GLY A 158 16.48 -2.00 18.14
CA GLY A 158 17.48 -2.81 18.81
C GLY A 158 18.28 -3.80 17.94
N PRO A 159 19.15 -4.61 18.58
CA PRO A 159 20.14 -5.47 17.92
C PRO A 159 19.56 -6.73 17.26
N ILE A 160 18.26 -6.99 17.41
CA ILE A 160 17.60 -8.12 16.75
C ILE A 160 17.57 -7.89 15.25
N ALA A 161 17.28 -6.66 14.81
CA ALA A 161 17.16 -6.38 13.39
C ALA A 161 18.52 -6.38 12.66
N THR A 162 19.61 -6.03 13.35
CA THR A 162 20.98 -6.08 12.82
C THR A 162 21.55 -7.48 12.67
N LYS A 163 20.90 -8.52 13.24
CA LYS A 163 21.32 -9.92 13.07
C LYS A 163 20.73 -10.58 11.83
N HIS A 164 19.68 -9.99 11.26
CA HIS A 164 18.91 -10.58 10.16
C HIS A 164 19.31 -9.90 8.86
N HIS A 165 20.43 -10.30 8.25
CA HIS A 165 20.83 -9.79 6.94
C HIS A 165 20.65 -10.85 5.86
N VAL A 166 19.95 -10.49 4.79
CA VAL A 166 19.85 -11.33 3.59
C VAL A 166 21.02 -11.01 2.68
N ILE A 167 22.06 -11.84 2.74
CA ILE A 167 23.26 -11.71 1.92
C ILE A 167 23.02 -12.44 0.60
N ALA A 168 23.18 -11.73 -0.52
CA ALA A 168 23.17 -12.34 -1.84
C ALA A 168 24.57 -12.91 -2.10
N THR A 169 24.65 -14.22 -2.26
CA THR A 169 25.86 -14.99 -2.54
C THR A 169 26.13 -15.07 -4.05
N GLY A 170 25.09 -14.86 -4.87
CA GLY A 170 25.13 -15.09 -6.32
C GLY A 170 24.82 -16.53 -6.72
N ASP A 171 24.60 -17.43 -5.76
CA ASP A 171 24.03 -18.75 -5.99
C ASP A 171 22.50 -18.69 -5.81
N ASP A 172 21.76 -18.98 -6.88
CA ASP A 172 20.30 -18.84 -6.90
C ASP A 172 19.57 -19.72 -5.89
N THR A 173 20.13 -20.88 -5.56
CA THR A 173 19.50 -21.84 -4.63
C THR A 173 19.72 -21.34 -3.21
N VAL A 174 20.96 -20.98 -2.88
CA VAL A 174 21.31 -20.44 -1.56
C VAL A 174 20.60 -19.10 -1.31
N ASP A 175 20.55 -18.23 -2.30
CA ASP A 175 19.90 -16.92 -2.20
C ASP A 175 18.39 -17.07 -2.04
N PHE A 176 17.78 -18.02 -2.75
CA PHE A 176 16.37 -18.37 -2.55
C PHE A 176 16.13 -18.89 -1.13
N GLU A 177 16.91 -19.88 -0.66
CA GLU A 177 16.75 -20.47 0.67
C GLU A 177 16.90 -19.42 1.77
N ASN A 178 17.90 -18.54 1.68
CA ASN A 178 18.12 -17.44 2.61
C ASN A 178 16.94 -16.47 2.64
N ALA A 179 16.46 -16.05 1.46
CA ALA A 179 15.33 -15.14 1.36
C ALA A 179 14.03 -15.80 1.87
N TYR A 180 13.81 -17.05 1.52
CA TYR A 180 12.61 -17.79 1.91
C TYR A 180 12.57 -18.07 3.41
N SER A 181 13.70 -18.48 3.99
CA SER A 181 13.86 -18.65 5.43
C SER A 181 13.57 -17.36 6.20
N MET A 182 14.00 -16.21 5.66
CA MET A 182 13.68 -14.90 6.24
C MET A 182 12.18 -14.57 6.17
N ILE A 183 11.54 -14.82 5.03
CA ILE A 183 10.08 -14.63 4.87
C ILE A 183 9.32 -15.58 5.82
N GLY A 184 9.82 -16.79 6.03
CA GLY A 184 9.27 -17.78 6.95
C GLY A 184 9.76 -17.70 8.38
N SER A 185 10.36 -16.57 8.78
CA SER A 185 10.88 -16.42 10.13
C SER A 185 9.82 -15.88 11.11
N GLN A 186 10.08 -16.07 12.40
CA GLN A 186 9.34 -15.43 13.49
C GLN A 186 9.35 -13.89 13.38
N LEU A 187 10.37 -13.33 12.74
CA LEU A 187 10.47 -11.89 12.51
C LEU A 187 9.28 -11.41 11.66
N PHE A 188 8.94 -12.12 10.57
CA PHE A 188 7.80 -11.72 9.75
C PHE A 188 6.48 -11.98 10.50
N GLU A 189 6.35 -13.10 11.21
CA GLU A 189 5.16 -13.40 12.02
C GLU A 189 4.86 -12.34 13.09
N THR A 190 5.89 -11.76 13.71
CA THR A 190 5.70 -10.73 14.74
C THR A 190 5.51 -9.34 14.16
N THR A 191 5.97 -9.09 12.93
CA THR A 191 5.94 -7.74 12.33
C THR A 191 4.80 -7.53 11.34
N TYR A 192 4.26 -8.57 10.69
CA TYR A 192 3.31 -8.39 9.59
C TYR A 192 2.03 -7.65 9.98
N ILE A 193 1.63 -7.69 11.25
CA ILE A 193 0.48 -6.94 11.77
C ILE A 193 0.68 -5.42 11.72
N TYR A 194 1.92 -4.96 11.67
CA TYR A 194 2.33 -3.57 11.57
C TYR A 194 2.68 -3.16 10.13
N LEU A 195 2.78 -4.12 9.21
CA LEU A 195 3.16 -3.88 7.83
C LEU A 195 1.95 -3.51 6.96
N PRO A 196 2.17 -2.75 5.87
CA PRO A 196 1.15 -2.53 4.86
C PRO A 196 0.59 -3.84 4.27
N PRO A 197 -0.69 -3.86 3.83
CA PRO A 197 -1.30 -5.07 3.28
C PRO A 197 -0.51 -5.73 2.13
N SER A 198 0.22 -4.96 1.34
CA SER A 198 1.06 -5.44 0.23
C SER A 198 2.06 -6.51 0.66
N TYR A 199 2.57 -6.48 1.89
CA TYR A 199 3.49 -7.50 2.38
C TYR A 199 2.82 -8.87 2.47
N THR A 200 1.60 -8.94 2.98
CA THR A 200 0.83 -10.20 3.04
C THR A 200 0.41 -10.67 1.65
N VAL A 201 0.06 -9.74 0.76
CA VAL A 201 -0.26 -10.01 -0.66
C VAL A 201 0.96 -10.57 -1.38
N MET A 202 2.12 -9.94 -1.24
CA MET A 202 3.35 -10.34 -1.89
C MET A 202 3.85 -11.69 -1.36
N ALA A 203 3.85 -11.89 -0.03
CA ALA A 203 4.16 -13.18 0.57
C ALA A 203 3.24 -14.30 0.07
N THR A 204 1.94 -14.01 -0.07
CA THR A 204 0.96 -14.96 -0.63
C THR A 204 1.33 -15.36 -2.06
N LEU A 205 1.62 -14.39 -2.93
CA LEU A 205 1.99 -14.66 -4.31
C LEU A 205 3.31 -15.43 -4.41
N PHE A 206 4.27 -15.12 -3.55
CA PHE A 206 5.50 -15.87 -3.44
C PHE A 206 5.27 -17.31 -3.00
N VAL A 207 4.44 -17.58 -2.00
CA VAL A 207 4.08 -18.96 -1.63
C VAL A 207 3.50 -19.73 -2.83
N VAL A 208 2.56 -19.12 -3.57
CA VAL A 208 1.99 -19.76 -4.76
C VAL A 208 3.06 -19.97 -5.84
N ALA A 209 3.93 -18.99 -6.07
CA ALA A 209 5.01 -19.12 -7.06
C ALA A 209 6.00 -20.20 -6.67
N ALA A 210 6.40 -20.28 -5.40
CA ALA A 210 7.31 -21.32 -4.92
C ALA A 210 6.71 -22.72 -5.09
N TYR A 211 5.41 -22.85 -4.82
CA TYR A 211 4.69 -24.09 -5.07
C TYR A 211 4.67 -24.47 -6.56
N LEU A 212 4.32 -23.54 -7.45
CA LEU A 212 4.26 -23.79 -8.90
C LEU A 212 5.65 -24.06 -9.53
N LEU A 213 6.68 -23.46 -8.97
CA LEU A 213 8.07 -23.63 -9.40
C LEU A 213 8.72 -24.88 -8.83
N GLY A 214 8.08 -25.54 -7.86
CA GLY A 214 8.59 -26.74 -7.21
C GLY A 214 9.76 -26.47 -6.25
N TYR A 215 9.83 -25.28 -5.65
CA TYR A 215 10.84 -25.01 -4.63
C TYR A 215 10.54 -25.84 -3.37
N PRO A 216 11.57 -26.43 -2.73
CA PRO A 216 11.38 -27.15 -1.47
C PRO A 216 11.01 -26.18 -0.33
N GLY A 217 10.26 -26.67 0.66
CA GLY A 217 9.99 -25.92 1.90
C GLY A 217 9.18 -24.64 1.73
N TYR A 218 8.44 -24.51 0.63
CA TYR A 218 7.62 -23.35 0.23
C TYR A 218 6.50 -22.97 1.21
N ALA A 219 6.38 -23.61 2.37
CA ALA A 219 5.39 -23.25 3.39
C ALA A 219 5.86 -23.59 4.81
N SER A 220 7.17 -23.67 5.02
CA SER A 220 7.73 -23.96 6.36
C SER A 220 7.48 -22.81 7.35
N GLY A 221 7.41 -23.16 8.64
CA GLY A 221 7.26 -22.19 9.73
C GLY A 221 5.86 -21.54 9.80
N PRO A 222 5.76 -20.25 10.15
CA PRO A 222 4.50 -19.55 10.37
C PRO A 222 3.83 -19.05 9.09
N ILE A 223 4.50 -19.16 7.92
CA ILE A 223 4.00 -18.67 6.63
C ILE A 223 2.55 -19.06 6.35
N PRO A 224 2.12 -20.34 6.52
CA PRO A 224 0.73 -20.73 6.24
C PRO A 224 -0.29 -19.88 6.99
N ASN A 225 0.00 -19.52 8.24
CA ASN A 225 -0.88 -18.67 9.05
C ASN A 225 -0.88 -17.21 8.62
N ILE A 226 0.27 -16.70 8.17
CA ILE A 226 0.41 -15.32 7.67
C ILE A 226 -0.38 -15.15 6.38
N VAL A 227 -0.30 -16.11 5.45
CA VAL A 227 -0.86 -15.96 4.10
C VAL A 227 -2.30 -16.43 3.94
N LYS A 228 -2.83 -17.30 4.81
CA LYS A 228 -4.15 -17.96 4.59
C LYS A 228 -5.30 -17.00 4.27
N TYR A 229 -5.40 -15.87 4.97
CA TYR A 229 -6.48 -14.89 4.76
C TYR A 229 -6.34 -14.20 3.40
N ALA A 230 -5.13 -13.76 3.06
CA ALA A 230 -4.85 -13.13 1.78
C ALA A 230 -5.02 -14.13 0.63
N LEU A 231 -4.56 -15.37 0.79
CA LEU A 231 -4.68 -16.44 -0.20
C LEU A 231 -6.14 -16.79 -0.53
N VAL A 232 -6.99 -16.96 0.50
CA VAL A 232 -8.42 -17.24 0.28
C VAL A 232 -9.10 -16.06 -0.40
N ARG A 233 -8.86 -14.83 0.08
CA ARG A 233 -9.41 -13.61 -0.52
C ARG A 233 -8.97 -13.42 -1.97
N MET A 234 -7.70 -13.71 -2.26
CA MET A 234 -7.10 -13.48 -3.57
C MET A 234 -7.26 -14.65 -4.53
N ASN A 235 -7.86 -15.76 -4.12
CA ASN A 235 -7.95 -16.98 -4.93
C ASN A 235 -8.37 -16.68 -6.37
N MET A 236 -9.39 -15.85 -6.58
CA MET A 236 -9.90 -15.55 -7.92
C MET A 236 -8.92 -14.77 -8.81
N ILE A 237 -7.98 -14.03 -8.24
CA ILE A 237 -7.14 -13.05 -8.95
C ILE A 237 -5.65 -13.42 -8.99
N ILE A 238 -5.27 -14.65 -8.62
CA ILE A 238 -3.91 -15.15 -8.72
C ILE A 238 -3.78 -15.96 -10.04
N PRO A 239 -2.92 -15.58 -10.99
CA PRO A 239 -2.75 -16.36 -12.21
C PRO A 239 -2.28 -17.79 -11.93
N ARG A 240 -2.83 -18.76 -12.65
CA ARG A 240 -2.48 -20.20 -12.53
C ARG A 240 -1.33 -20.56 -13.46
N ASN A 241 -1.16 -19.80 -14.53
CA ASN A 241 -0.02 -19.89 -15.42
C ASN A 241 1.23 -19.29 -14.75
N LYS A 242 2.35 -20.03 -14.78
CA LYS A 242 3.60 -19.60 -14.13
C LYS A 242 4.13 -18.26 -14.67
N SER A 243 4.09 -18.05 -15.98
CA SER A 243 4.59 -16.83 -16.63
C SER A 243 3.77 -15.60 -16.25
N GLU A 244 2.45 -15.74 -16.22
CA GLU A 244 1.56 -14.66 -15.81
C GLU A 244 1.66 -14.36 -14.31
N LEU A 245 1.81 -15.39 -13.47
CA LEU A 245 2.06 -15.18 -12.05
C LEU A 245 3.36 -14.41 -11.81
N CYS A 246 4.45 -14.78 -12.48
CA CYS A 246 5.71 -14.06 -12.38
C CYS A 246 5.58 -12.61 -12.85
N THR A 247 4.80 -12.38 -13.92
CA THR A 247 4.51 -11.03 -14.41
C THR A 247 3.75 -10.21 -13.37
N LYS A 248 2.72 -10.79 -12.75
CA LYS A 248 1.95 -10.15 -11.68
C LYS A 248 2.81 -9.84 -10.45
N ILE A 249 3.64 -10.79 -10.02
CA ILE A 249 4.56 -10.59 -8.89
C ILE A 249 5.52 -9.44 -9.18
N LYS A 250 6.15 -9.44 -10.35
CA LYS A 250 7.06 -8.36 -10.76
C LYS A 250 6.36 -7.00 -10.82
N HIS A 251 5.15 -6.96 -11.36
CA HIS A 251 4.35 -5.73 -11.43
C HIS A 251 4.06 -5.18 -10.04
N LEU A 252 3.48 -6.00 -9.15
CA LEU A 252 3.18 -5.59 -7.77
C LEU A 252 4.44 -5.24 -6.98
N PHE A 253 5.54 -5.96 -7.19
CA PHE A 253 6.80 -5.66 -6.52
C PHE A 253 7.32 -4.29 -6.92
N ASN A 254 7.20 -3.95 -8.21
CA ASN A 254 7.59 -2.63 -8.69
C ASN A 254 6.72 -1.53 -8.09
N ILE A 255 5.40 -1.71 -8.06
CA ILE A 255 4.46 -0.72 -7.51
C ILE A 255 4.72 -0.44 -6.04
N TYR A 256 4.86 -1.48 -5.22
CA TYR A 256 4.89 -1.32 -3.76
C TYR A 256 6.30 -1.15 -3.18
N TYR A 257 7.35 -1.56 -3.90
CA TYR A 257 8.71 -1.56 -3.36
C TYR A 257 9.70 -0.83 -4.25
N ALA A 258 9.82 -1.21 -5.53
CA ALA A 258 10.88 -0.65 -6.37
C ALA A 258 10.67 0.82 -6.74
N ILE A 259 9.43 1.22 -7.07
CA ILE A 259 9.10 2.61 -7.40
C ILE A 259 9.22 3.49 -6.14
N PRO A 260 8.63 3.13 -4.98
CA PRO A 260 8.85 3.88 -3.74
C PRO A 260 10.33 4.07 -3.40
N ASP A 261 11.17 3.06 -3.61
CA ASP A 261 12.62 3.19 -3.40
C ASP A 261 13.26 4.23 -4.31
N GLN A 262 12.89 4.24 -5.59
CA GLN A 262 13.36 5.25 -6.54
C GLN A 262 12.91 6.65 -6.11
N HIS A 263 11.67 6.80 -5.64
CA HIS A 263 11.18 8.08 -5.11
C HIS A 263 11.90 8.51 -3.84
N GLY A 264 12.36 7.58 -3.00
CA GLY A 264 13.16 7.87 -1.81
C GLY A 264 14.50 8.53 -2.14
N LEU A 265 15.08 8.23 -3.31
CA LEU A 265 16.34 8.81 -3.79
C LEU A 265 16.20 10.22 -4.36
N VAL A 266 14.96 10.69 -4.58
CA VAL A 266 14.67 12.02 -5.13
C VAL A 266 14.37 12.97 -3.99
N GLU A 267 14.96 14.16 -4.01
CA GLU A 267 14.62 15.24 -3.08
C GLU A 267 13.24 15.81 -3.41
N TRP A 268 12.37 15.90 -2.41
CA TRP A 268 11.00 16.37 -2.50
C TRP A 268 10.89 17.80 -1.98
N ASP A 269 10.37 18.68 -2.83
CA ASP A 269 9.80 19.96 -2.42
C ASP A 269 8.26 19.86 -2.33
N LYS A 270 7.59 20.97 -2.01
CA LYS A 270 6.11 21.02 -1.95
C LYS A 270 5.44 20.63 -3.28
N SER A 271 6.05 20.99 -4.41
CA SER A 271 5.51 20.70 -5.74
C SER A 271 5.58 19.20 -6.04
N LYS A 272 6.72 18.55 -5.77
CA LYS A 272 6.89 17.11 -5.95
C LYS A 272 6.03 16.30 -4.99
N LEU A 273 5.90 16.75 -3.74
CA LEU A 273 4.95 16.15 -2.79
C LEU A 273 3.51 16.24 -3.31
N THR A 274 3.10 17.41 -3.83
CA THR A 274 1.78 17.60 -4.43
C THR A 274 1.56 16.64 -5.60
N GLN A 275 2.51 16.59 -6.53
CA GLN A 275 2.46 15.69 -7.69
C GLN A 275 2.37 14.23 -7.24
N TYR A 276 3.15 13.82 -6.24
CA TYR A 276 3.12 12.46 -5.71
C TYR A 276 1.76 12.13 -5.11
N LEU A 277 1.20 12.99 -4.26
CA LEU A 277 -0.12 12.77 -3.65
C LEU A 277 -1.25 12.67 -4.69
N GLN A 278 -1.14 13.38 -5.82
CA GLN A 278 -2.15 13.35 -6.88
C GLN A 278 -2.00 12.16 -7.83
N HIS A 279 -0.78 11.66 -8.06
CA HIS A 279 -0.50 10.81 -9.21
C HIS A 279 0.31 9.54 -8.90
N ASN A 280 0.52 9.20 -7.63
CA ASN A 280 1.19 7.94 -7.28
C ASN A 280 0.30 6.72 -7.62
N SER A 281 0.93 5.54 -7.70
CA SER A 281 0.29 4.27 -8.07
C SER A 281 -0.36 3.52 -6.89
N ILE A 282 -0.28 4.05 -5.67
CA ILE A 282 -0.79 3.38 -4.45
C ILE A 282 -2.13 3.97 -4.04
N ARG A 283 -2.19 5.29 -3.87
CA ARG A 283 -3.38 6.02 -3.41
C ARG A 283 -3.30 7.47 -3.82
N GLN A 284 -4.20 7.87 -4.71
CA GLN A 284 -4.29 9.24 -5.20
C GLN A 284 -5.27 10.06 -4.36
N TYR A 285 -4.96 11.34 -4.20
CA TYR A 285 -5.77 12.30 -3.46
C TYR A 285 -6.11 13.51 -4.33
N SER A 286 -7.32 14.03 -4.20
CA SER A 286 -7.73 15.32 -4.76
C SER A 286 -7.61 16.43 -3.71
N THR A 287 -7.39 17.67 -4.16
CA THR A 287 -7.39 18.88 -3.32
C THR A 287 -8.79 19.43 -3.01
N THR A 288 -9.83 18.70 -3.41
CA THR A 288 -11.23 19.15 -3.39
C THR A 288 -12.14 18.19 -2.65
N ARG A 289 -11.58 17.19 -1.94
CA ARG A 289 -12.39 16.21 -1.19
C ARG A 289 -13.14 16.88 -0.05
N TYR A 290 -12.50 17.81 0.65
CA TYR A 290 -13.13 18.62 1.68
C TYR A 290 -13.25 20.06 1.19
N PRO A 291 -14.42 20.73 1.33
CA PRO A 291 -14.56 22.11 0.89
C PRO A 291 -13.68 23.05 1.72
N PRO A 292 -12.98 24.03 1.10
CA PRO A 292 -12.16 25.02 1.80
C PRO A 292 -13.03 26.08 2.50
N ASN A 293 -13.70 25.67 3.58
CA ASN A 293 -14.58 26.53 4.37
C ASN A 293 -14.11 26.65 5.82
N SER A 294 -14.64 27.65 6.54
CA SER A 294 -14.25 27.94 7.93
C SER A 294 -14.40 26.73 8.87
N PRO A 295 -15.50 25.95 8.84
CA PRO A 295 -15.62 24.74 9.68
C PRO A 295 -14.49 23.73 9.46
N ASN A 296 -14.12 23.44 8.21
CA ASN A 296 -13.04 22.48 7.92
C ASN A 296 -11.67 23.01 8.34
N PHE A 297 -11.41 24.31 8.15
CA PHE A 297 -10.18 24.93 8.66
C PHE A 297 -10.10 24.88 10.18
N GLN A 298 -11.19 25.16 10.89
CA GLN A 298 -11.26 25.03 12.35
C GLN A 298 -11.00 23.59 12.81
N CYS A 299 -11.54 22.58 12.11
CA CYS A 299 -11.22 21.18 12.40
C CYS A 299 -9.72 20.87 12.23
N ILE A 300 -9.10 21.31 11.13
CA ILE A 300 -7.65 21.14 10.89
C ILE A 300 -6.83 21.81 12.01
N MET A 301 -7.22 23.02 12.42
CA MET A 301 -6.56 23.75 13.51
C MET A 301 -6.71 23.02 14.84
N ALA A 302 -7.93 22.54 15.18
CA ALA A 302 -8.18 21.78 16.40
C ALA A 302 -7.36 20.48 16.45
N ILE A 303 -7.31 19.74 15.34
CA ILE A 303 -6.48 18.54 15.22
C ILE A 303 -4.99 18.89 15.38
N SER A 304 -4.53 19.98 14.77
CA SER A 304 -3.15 20.44 14.94
C SER A 304 -2.83 20.71 16.40
N ILE A 305 -3.73 21.39 17.13
CA ILE A 305 -3.58 21.68 18.56
C ILE A 305 -3.54 20.37 19.38
N LEU A 306 -4.37 19.39 19.05
CA LEU A 306 -4.33 18.07 19.69
C LEU A 306 -2.96 17.39 19.54
N ILE A 307 -2.40 17.39 18.32
CA ILE A 307 -1.08 16.80 18.07
C ILE A 307 0.01 17.58 18.81
N LYS A 308 -0.03 18.92 18.82
CA LYS A 308 0.90 19.76 19.60
C LYS A 308 0.83 19.44 21.09
N GLY A 309 -0.37 19.37 21.66
CA GLY A 309 -0.58 19.01 23.06
C GLY A 309 -0.04 17.62 23.39
N PHE A 310 -0.12 16.68 22.45
CA PHE A 310 0.48 15.36 22.57
C PHE A 310 2.01 15.41 22.57
N ILE A 311 2.64 16.22 21.70
CA ILE A 311 4.09 16.44 21.69
C ILE A 311 4.55 17.05 23.02
N ILE A 312 3.89 18.12 23.47
CA ILE A 312 4.21 18.82 24.73
C ILE A 312 4.15 17.86 25.92
N LYS A 313 3.03 17.11 26.04
CA LYS A 313 2.82 16.16 27.13
C LYS A 313 3.93 15.12 27.25
N ASN A 314 4.49 14.67 26.12
CA ASN A 314 5.56 13.66 26.11
C ASN A 314 6.97 14.27 26.25
N ASN A 315 7.11 15.60 26.23
CA ASN A 315 8.40 16.30 26.28
C ASN A 315 8.41 17.46 27.29
N PRO A 316 8.04 17.23 28.57
CA PRO A 316 7.88 18.29 29.57
C PRO A 316 9.18 19.02 29.94
N THR A 317 10.34 18.44 29.63
CA THR A 317 11.66 19.07 29.86
C THR A 317 12.01 20.12 28.81
N ILE A 318 11.38 20.06 27.64
CA ILE A 318 11.62 20.96 26.50
C ILE A 318 10.56 22.07 26.46
N PHE A 319 9.31 21.70 26.76
CA PHE A 319 8.16 22.60 26.77
C PHE A 319 7.76 22.90 28.22
N THR A 320 8.16 24.08 28.68
CA THR A 320 7.72 24.62 29.97
C THR A 320 6.36 25.29 29.82
N ASN A 321 5.59 25.37 30.91
CA ASN A 321 4.24 25.98 30.92
C ASN A 321 4.18 27.40 30.30
N GLU A 322 5.27 28.15 30.32
CA GLU A 322 5.38 29.48 29.70
C GLU A 322 5.42 29.41 28.17
N LYS A 323 6.16 28.44 27.59
CA LYS A 323 6.18 28.18 26.14
C LYS A 323 4.87 27.58 25.65
N ASP A 324 4.18 26.83 26.50
CA ASP A 324 2.86 26.27 26.18
C ASP A 324 1.80 27.36 25.96
N LEU A 325 1.87 28.46 26.72
CA LEU A 325 0.95 29.60 26.58
C LEU A 325 1.21 30.38 25.28
N GLU A 326 2.47 30.57 24.91
CA GLU A 326 2.89 31.27 23.70
C GLU A 326 2.48 30.50 22.43
N TRP A 327 2.41 29.17 22.52
CA TRP A 327 2.12 28.29 21.38
C TRP A 327 0.66 27.82 21.31
N GLY A 328 -0.09 27.97 22.41
CA GLY A 328 -1.40 27.32 22.61
C GLY A 328 -2.62 28.04 22.02
N LEU A 329 -2.58 29.35 21.74
CA LEU A 329 -3.81 30.13 21.46
C LEU A 329 -3.60 31.33 20.51
N SER A 330 -2.71 31.24 19.52
CA SER A 330 -2.60 32.33 18.55
C SER A 330 -3.80 32.34 17.59
N ASP A 331 -4.43 33.51 17.41
CA ASP A 331 -5.40 33.84 16.36
C ASP A 331 -4.77 33.78 14.95
N GLY A 332 -4.24 32.63 14.57
CA GLY A 332 -3.52 32.40 13.33
C GLY A 332 -4.38 31.75 12.25
N SER A 333 -3.89 31.81 11.01
CA SER A 333 -4.46 31.04 9.92
C SER A 333 -4.27 29.52 10.12
N VAL A 334 -4.96 28.72 9.31
CA VAL A 334 -4.73 27.26 9.29
C VAL A 334 -3.31 26.94 8.85
N GLU A 335 -2.75 27.73 7.91
CA GLU A 335 -1.37 27.63 7.45
C GLU A 335 -0.36 27.90 8.57
N ASP A 336 -0.56 28.96 9.36
CA ASP A 336 0.33 29.27 10.50
C ASP A 336 0.29 28.14 11.55
N THR A 337 -0.88 27.55 11.74
CA THR A 337 -1.06 26.47 12.70
C THR A 337 -0.31 25.21 12.26
N LEU A 338 -0.36 24.87 10.97
CA LEU A 338 0.36 23.76 10.35
C LEU A 338 1.88 24.01 10.34
N ASP A 339 2.34 25.23 10.03
CA ASP A 339 3.76 25.61 10.06
C ASP A 339 4.34 25.40 11.47
N ARG A 340 3.65 25.92 12.49
CA ARG A 340 4.04 25.73 13.90
C ARG A 340 4.08 24.26 14.29
N LEU A 341 3.05 23.48 13.92
CA LEU A 341 3.05 22.03 14.19
C LEU A 341 4.28 21.38 13.55
N GLY A 342 4.59 21.74 12.30
CA GLY A 342 5.73 21.17 11.60
C GLY A 342 7.07 21.44 12.28
N ARG A 343 7.29 22.68 12.73
CA ARG A 343 8.48 23.06 13.52
C ARG A 343 8.57 22.26 14.82
N MET A 344 7.44 22.01 15.48
CA MET A 344 7.38 21.23 16.73
C MET A 344 7.69 19.76 16.52
N SER A 345 7.29 19.17 15.40
CA SER A 345 7.45 17.73 15.15
C SER A 345 8.87 17.34 14.76
N ILE A 346 9.62 18.23 14.07
CA ILE A 346 10.97 17.91 13.54
C ILE A 346 11.93 17.35 14.59
N PRO A 347 12.13 17.99 15.77
CA PRO A 347 13.11 17.51 16.76
C PRO A 347 12.84 16.08 17.23
N PHE A 348 11.60 15.63 17.17
CA PHE A 348 11.16 14.34 17.68
C PHE A 348 10.94 13.30 16.58
N TRP A 349 11.10 13.67 15.31
CA TRP A 349 10.78 12.78 14.19
C TRP A 349 11.58 11.48 14.22
N LYS A 350 12.84 11.56 14.64
CA LYS A 350 13.75 10.40 14.73
C LYS A 350 13.62 9.62 16.05
N SER A 351 12.76 10.04 16.98
CA SER A 351 12.53 9.30 18.23
C SER A 351 11.89 7.93 17.93
N ARG A 352 12.37 6.90 18.62
CA ARG A 352 11.86 5.51 18.51
C ARG A 352 10.78 5.19 19.53
N GLU A 353 10.38 6.16 20.34
CA GLU A 353 9.33 5.98 21.33
C GLU A 353 7.98 5.81 20.65
N LYS A 354 7.07 5.03 21.27
CA LYS A 354 5.74 4.74 20.71
C LYS A 354 4.98 6.03 20.36
N TRP A 355 4.99 7.01 21.27
CA TRP A 355 4.30 8.28 21.05
C TRP A 355 4.86 9.04 19.83
N ALA A 356 6.17 8.96 19.55
CA ALA A 356 6.76 9.63 18.40
C ALA A 356 6.27 8.99 17.09
N ASN A 357 6.03 7.68 17.10
CA ASN A 357 5.40 6.99 15.97
C ASN A 357 3.96 7.48 15.73
N ASP A 358 3.19 7.61 16.80
CA ASP A 358 1.82 8.13 16.72
C ASP A 358 1.82 9.58 16.20
N MET A 359 2.77 10.40 16.65
CA MET A 359 2.97 11.75 16.14
C MET A 359 3.24 11.75 14.64
N ARG A 360 4.19 10.94 14.14
CA ARG A 360 4.52 10.87 12.70
C ARG A 360 3.29 10.53 11.85
N LEU A 361 2.53 9.53 12.26
CA LEU A 361 1.32 9.09 11.56
C LEU A 361 0.21 10.15 11.60
N ASN A 362 0.03 10.83 12.72
CA ASN A 362 -0.95 11.91 12.86
C ASN A 362 -0.58 13.14 12.04
N VAL A 363 0.70 13.54 12.02
CA VAL A 363 1.19 14.65 11.20
C VAL A 363 1.05 14.33 9.71
N LEU A 364 1.36 13.10 9.29
CA LEU A 364 1.09 12.64 7.92
C LEU A 364 -0.40 12.71 7.59
N GLY A 365 -1.26 12.16 8.45
CA GLY A 365 -2.70 12.17 8.24
C GLY A 365 -3.28 13.58 8.13
N LEU A 366 -2.88 14.48 9.02
CA LEU A 366 -3.26 15.89 8.98
C LEU A 366 -2.75 16.61 7.73
N THR A 367 -1.52 16.32 7.29
CA THR A 367 -0.95 16.87 6.04
C THR A 367 -1.80 16.47 4.83
N ILE A 368 -2.23 15.21 4.77
CA ILE A 368 -3.12 14.71 3.71
C ILE A 368 -4.50 15.38 3.82
N ILE A 369 -5.09 15.50 5.00
CA ILE A 369 -6.38 16.19 5.20
C ILE A 369 -6.30 17.65 4.74
N ALA A 370 -5.26 18.38 5.13
CA ALA A 370 -5.05 19.77 4.73
C ALA A 370 -4.86 19.91 3.21
N PHE A 371 -4.09 18.99 2.59
CA PHE A 371 -3.96 18.89 1.15
C PHE A 371 -5.32 18.68 0.48
N GLN A 372 -6.12 17.73 1.00
CA GLN A 372 -7.44 17.38 0.47
C GLN A 372 -8.51 18.45 0.65
N THR A 373 -8.26 19.40 1.56
CA THR A 373 -9.09 20.58 1.80
C THR A 373 -8.68 21.76 0.90
N GLY A 374 -7.53 21.68 0.22
CA GLY A 374 -7.03 22.74 -0.64
C GLY A 374 -6.27 23.85 0.09
N VAL A 375 -5.74 23.59 1.29
CA VAL A 375 -4.89 24.55 2.03
C VAL A 375 -3.59 24.79 1.24
N VAL A 376 -3.27 26.05 0.92
CA VAL A 376 -2.15 26.40 0.01
C VAL A 376 -0.80 26.00 0.59
N ASN A 377 -0.61 26.21 1.89
CA ASN A 377 0.58 25.79 2.64
C ASN A 377 0.23 24.65 3.59
N PHE A 378 -0.33 23.57 3.03
CA PHE A 378 -0.75 22.37 3.78
C PHE A 378 0.38 21.62 4.49
N VAL A 379 1.64 22.02 4.28
CA VAL A 379 2.83 21.36 4.84
C VAL A 379 3.93 22.38 5.14
N TYR A 380 4.64 22.17 6.25
CA TYR A 380 5.87 22.89 6.56
C TYR A 380 7.04 22.33 5.72
N PRO A 381 7.69 23.11 4.83
CA PRO A 381 8.64 22.56 3.86
C PRO A 381 9.80 21.74 4.44
N PRO A 382 10.42 22.11 5.58
CA PRO A 382 11.47 21.31 6.20
C PRO A 382 11.02 19.93 6.71
N LEU A 383 9.71 19.66 6.81
CA LEU A 383 9.20 18.31 7.11
C LEU A 383 9.12 17.41 5.86
N ILE A 384 9.28 17.92 4.64
CA ILE A 384 8.95 17.13 3.46
C ILE A 384 9.95 15.99 3.27
N ASP A 385 11.24 16.30 3.06
CA ASP A 385 12.19 15.32 2.55
C ASP A 385 12.66 14.32 3.61
N ASP A 386 13.12 14.81 4.76
CA ASP A 386 13.71 13.96 5.80
C ASP A 386 12.67 13.29 6.71
N CYS A 387 11.41 13.76 6.67
CA CYS A 387 10.40 13.39 7.64
C CYS A 387 9.19 12.71 6.96
N LEU A 388 8.38 13.47 6.22
CA LEU A 388 7.12 12.99 5.64
C LEU A 388 7.34 12.03 4.47
N LYS A 389 8.31 12.25 3.60
CA LYS A 389 8.58 11.39 2.43
C LYS A 389 8.77 9.92 2.85
N PRO A 390 9.64 9.56 3.81
CA PRO A 390 9.74 8.18 4.30
C PRO A 390 8.40 7.60 4.79
N GLU A 391 7.61 8.38 5.52
CA GLU A 391 6.34 7.90 6.06
C GLU A 391 5.26 7.74 5.00
N ILE A 392 5.24 8.62 4.00
CA ILE A 392 4.36 8.52 2.82
C ILE A 392 4.70 7.24 2.05
N LEU A 393 5.97 7.08 1.67
CA LEU A 393 6.41 5.95 0.85
C LEU A 393 6.16 4.59 1.54
N ARG A 394 6.18 4.55 2.87
CA ARG A 394 5.94 3.34 3.65
C ARG A 394 4.46 3.07 3.92
N ASN A 395 3.68 4.09 4.29
CA ASN A 395 2.40 3.87 4.94
C ASN A 395 1.17 4.18 4.09
N LEU A 396 1.31 4.79 2.90
CA LEU A 396 0.15 5.31 2.13
C LEU A 396 -0.88 4.24 1.75
N GLU A 397 -0.45 2.99 1.64
CA GLU A 397 -1.32 1.86 1.36
C GLU A 397 -2.26 1.54 2.53
N SER A 398 -1.86 1.87 3.76
CA SER A 398 -2.61 1.54 4.98
C SER A 398 -4.03 2.09 4.91
N LYS A 399 -5.00 1.26 5.33
CA LYS A 399 -6.43 1.61 5.35
C LYS A 399 -6.72 2.87 6.18
N ARG A 400 -5.86 3.21 7.14
CA ARG A 400 -6.01 4.43 7.95
C ARG A 400 -5.94 5.73 7.14
N PHE A 401 -5.31 5.69 5.95
CA PHE A 401 -5.25 6.83 5.03
C PHE A 401 -6.31 6.75 3.93
N GLN A 402 -7.26 5.82 4.04
CA GLN A 402 -8.51 5.86 3.30
C GLN A 402 -9.47 6.81 4.04
N LEU A 403 -9.34 8.11 3.75
CA LEU A 403 -9.97 9.20 4.51
C LEU A 403 -11.46 9.34 4.21
N ASP A 404 -12.25 8.30 4.48
CA ASP A 404 -13.70 8.29 4.25
C ASP A 404 -14.47 9.04 5.35
N GLY A 405 -15.56 9.71 4.96
CA GLY A 405 -16.37 10.54 5.86
C GLY A 405 -15.93 12.01 5.95
N ASN A 406 -16.34 12.68 7.02
CA ASN A 406 -15.94 14.05 7.34
C ASN A 406 -14.54 14.10 7.99
N ILE A 407 -13.93 15.29 8.11
CA ILE A 407 -12.58 15.46 8.67
C ILE A 407 -12.43 14.81 10.06
N PRO A 408 -13.35 15.00 11.03
CA PRO A 408 -13.26 14.33 12.33
C PRO A 408 -13.21 12.80 12.22
N THR A 409 -14.09 12.20 11.40
CA THR A 409 -14.13 10.74 11.19
C THR A 409 -12.85 10.24 10.53
N ALA A 410 -12.39 10.93 9.49
CA ALA A 410 -11.15 10.62 8.80
C ALA A 410 -9.94 10.66 9.75
N PHE A 411 -9.86 11.67 10.61
CA PHE A 411 -8.79 11.77 11.61
C PHE A 411 -8.91 10.70 12.70
N GLN A 412 -10.13 10.39 13.16
CA GLN A 412 -10.36 9.32 14.13
C GLN A 412 -9.91 7.96 13.59
N ASN A 413 -10.08 7.71 12.29
CA ASN A 413 -9.58 6.49 11.64
C ASN A 413 -8.04 6.41 11.65
N ILE A 414 -7.36 7.56 11.53
CA ILE A 414 -5.89 7.64 11.63
C ILE A 414 -5.42 7.30 13.05
N THR A 415 -6.09 7.83 14.07
CA THR A 415 -5.70 7.68 15.49
C THR A 415 -6.08 6.32 16.09
N ASN A 416 -7.29 5.81 15.83
CA ASN A 416 -7.77 4.53 16.39
C ASN A 416 -6.86 3.35 16.02
N LEU A 417 -6.35 3.32 14.79
CA LEU A 417 -5.46 2.28 14.31
C LEU A 417 -4.02 2.38 14.85
N ALA A 418 -3.65 3.50 15.48
CA ALA A 418 -2.39 3.61 16.22
C ALA A 418 -2.51 2.99 17.62
N SER A 419 -3.71 3.00 18.21
CA SER A 419 -3.97 2.45 19.55
C SER A 419 -4.15 0.92 19.60
N GLN A 420 -4.55 0.31 18.47
CA GLN A 420 -4.74 -1.15 18.32
C GLN A 420 -3.44 -1.90 17.97
N VAL A 421 -2.34 -1.15 17.81
CA VAL A 421 -0.98 -1.59 17.52
C VAL A 421 -0.13 -1.42 18.76
#